data_AF-A0A1B8EMN8-F1
#
_entry.id   AF-A0A1B8EMN8-F1
#
_cell.length_a   1.000
_cell.length_b   1.000
_cell.length_c   1.000
_cell.angle_alpha   90.00
_cell.angle_beta   90.00
_cell.angle_gamma   90.00
#
_symmetry.space_group_name_H-M   'P 1'
#
loop_
_entity.id
_entity.type
_entity.pdbx_description
1 polymer ?
#
loop_
_entity_poly.entity_id
_entity_poly.type
_entity_poly.pdbx_seq_one_letter_code
_entity_poly.pdbx_strand_id
1 'polypeptide(L)'
;MSNHGPLTSDSTATLGSFSTSLERQTVIATGADQLPPQSILDASSAAYFKYLYHRIPVMDRQDITTPCPSTLLLQSLCFVGSFLRHPKSMKDLQKLEEHYAKAKILFFLNHEKEPLTTLKTLCFFTLWNVRPPSVVTIDCSWNWLGLAMRLATQMGLHRESTHLQRSTPSCARRIAWYLYAQDKMQAACFGRPQMLRTQEFDLRPLSLADFNGCENDQAHSFILWTELAKIYARMLSAKDSEFSSASEEVFCVLEDLRTWALNTSAVFRICDDQGNKVYHREFYEYLACYLTCIITYFHNFGKYFQLSVASSISLVASSCIIALYQEMDYHDDINYLTAINNWSMMAASLPQLDNIPRENQGINAPENSSDHRPSSLEALDTLLDILRQRGFKFPGSKAIVSKIEHLKLEVLSQHNDPSSASSSSAHRNMTEPNPEPHLTVLRVHELFPFPKTLSPRLELLDAIEAEDLVDGFFNNFVDWPIANIFGFDDIDLLDYA
;
A
#
# COMPACT_ATOMS: atom_id res chain seq x y z
N MET A 1 -32.62 -15.66 -12.78
CA MET A 1 -33.26 -15.15 -14.02
C MET A 1 -32.35 -14.08 -14.59
N SER A 2 -31.58 -14.44 -15.61
CA SER A 2 -30.58 -13.58 -16.26
C SER A 2 -31.18 -13.07 -17.57
N ASN A 3 -31.77 -11.88 -17.53
CA ASN A 3 -32.18 -11.17 -18.74
C ASN A 3 -31.25 -9.98 -18.87
N HIS A 4 -30.28 -10.05 -19.78
CA HIS A 4 -29.77 -8.97 -20.63
C HIS A 4 -28.57 -9.55 -21.40
N GLY A 5 -28.86 -10.30 -22.47
CA GLY A 5 -27.92 -10.39 -23.59
C GLY A 5 -27.80 -9.02 -24.28
N PRO A 6 -26.74 -8.78 -25.07
CA PRO A 6 -26.54 -7.48 -25.71
C PRO A 6 -27.64 -7.26 -26.74
N LEU A 7 -28.44 -6.22 -26.54
CA LEU A 7 -29.43 -5.76 -27.51
C LEU A 7 -28.71 -5.13 -28.70
N THR A 8 -29.11 -5.54 -29.90
CA THR A 8 -28.65 -4.99 -31.19
C THR A 8 -29.06 -3.52 -31.35
N SER A 9 -28.13 -2.74 -31.93
CA SER A 9 -28.23 -1.34 -32.39
C SER A 9 -29.55 -1.05 -33.13
N ASP A 10 -30.28 0.06 -32.92
CA ASP A 10 -29.91 1.43 -33.32
C ASP A 10 -30.79 2.54 -32.67
N SER A 11 -31.48 2.28 -31.55
CA SER A 11 -32.54 3.20 -31.06
C SER A 11 -32.38 3.79 -29.65
N THR A 12 -31.21 3.69 -29.01
CA THR A 12 -31.02 4.12 -27.59
C THR A 12 -29.87 5.11 -27.36
N ALA A 13 -29.66 6.05 -28.27
CA ALA A 13 -28.63 7.09 -28.11
C ALA A 13 -29.23 8.49 -28.17
N THR A 14 -29.76 9.01 -27.05
CA THR A 14 -30.00 10.46 -26.91
C THR A 14 -30.27 10.93 -25.48
N LEU A 15 -30.71 10.06 -24.56
CA LEU A 15 -31.01 10.47 -23.18
C LEU A 15 -29.79 10.23 -22.27
N GLY A 16 -29.20 11.31 -21.75
CA GLY A 16 -28.15 11.26 -20.71
C GLY A 16 -26.71 11.51 -21.17
N SER A 17 -26.45 11.67 -22.48
CA SER A 17 -25.14 12.13 -22.98
C SER A 17 -25.14 13.64 -23.20
N PHE A 18 -23.95 14.26 -23.20
CA PHE A 18 -23.82 15.62 -23.71
C PHE A 18 -24.28 15.67 -25.17
N SER A 19 -24.76 16.83 -25.62
CA SER A 19 -24.96 17.05 -27.05
C SER A 19 -23.62 16.90 -27.76
N THR A 20 -23.59 16.19 -28.89
CA THR A 20 -22.38 16.01 -29.71
C THR A 20 -21.72 17.35 -30.09
N SER A 21 -22.52 18.42 -30.21
CA SER A 21 -22.02 19.78 -30.44
C SER A 21 -21.20 20.30 -29.25
N LEU A 22 -21.70 20.11 -28.03
CA LEU A 22 -21.03 20.54 -26.80
C LEU A 22 -19.78 19.70 -26.51
N GLU A 23 -19.83 18.39 -26.75
CA GLU A 23 -18.66 17.52 -26.66
C GLU A 23 -17.55 18.02 -27.59
N ARG A 24 -17.87 18.25 -28.87
CA ARG A 24 -16.91 18.76 -29.85
C ARG A 24 -16.35 20.13 -29.46
N GLN A 25 -17.19 21.06 -29.01
CA GLN A 25 -16.74 22.38 -28.56
C GLN A 25 -15.79 22.29 -27.36
N THR A 26 -16.08 21.40 -26.41
CA THR A 26 -15.23 21.18 -25.23
C THR A 26 -13.87 20.60 -25.63
N VAL A 27 -13.85 19.59 -26.51
CA VAL A 27 -12.60 19.02 -27.03
C VAL A 27 -11.75 20.08 -27.75
N ILE A 28 -12.35 20.87 -28.64
CA ILE A 28 -11.65 21.94 -29.36
C ILE A 28 -11.08 23.00 -28.39
N ALA A 29 -11.88 23.45 -27.42
CA ALA A 29 -11.48 24.48 -26.48
C ALA A 29 -10.35 24.03 -25.53
N THR A 30 -10.32 22.74 -25.20
CA THR A 30 -9.36 22.18 -24.24
C THR A 30 -8.13 21.53 -24.90
N GLY A 31 -8.22 21.20 -26.20
CA GLY A 31 -7.20 20.42 -26.89
C GLY A 31 -6.97 19.05 -26.24
N ALA A 32 -8.00 18.46 -25.63
CA ALA A 32 -7.88 17.22 -24.88
C ALA A 32 -7.56 16.01 -25.78
N ASP A 33 -8.00 16.04 -27.03
CA ASP A 33 -7.69 15.04 -28.05
C ASP A 33 -6.30 15.22 -28.70
N GLN A 34 -5.64 16.35 -28.44
CA GLN A 34 -4.31 16.63 -28.98
C GLN A 34 -3.25 15.88 -28.18
N LEU A 35 -2.77 14.78 -28.77
CA LEU A 35 -1.69 13.97 -28.23
C LEU A 35 -0.34 14.71 -28.30
N PRO A 36 0.55 14.48 -27.33
CA PRO A 36 1.90 15.02 -27.40
C PRO A 36 2.73 14.38 -28.53
N PRO A 37 3.93 14.91 -28.85
CA PRO A 37 4.82 14.32 -29.83
C PRO A 37 5.13 12.84 -29.54
N GLN A 38 5.36 12.05 -30.59
CA GLN A 38 5.61 10.60 -30.49
C GLN A 38 6.74 10.27 -29.49
N SER A 39 7.78 11.08 -29.41
CA SER A 39 8.88 10.88 -28.45
C SER A 39 8.43 10.91 -26.98
N ILE A 40 7.39 11.69 -26.65
CA ILE A 40 6.80 11.71 -25.30
C ILE A 40 5.97 10.45 -25.07
N LEU A 41 5.23 9.98 -26.07
CA LEU A 41 4.45 8.73 -25.99
C LEU A 41 5.39 7.53 -25.79
N ASP A 42 6.46 7.43 -26.59
CA ASP A 42 7.44 6.35 -26.50
C ASP A 42 8.15 6.35 -25.14
N ALA A 43 8.56 7.53 -24.65
CA ALA A 43 9.18 7.66 -23.33
C ALA A 43 8.20 7.31 -22.20
N SER A 44 6.93 7.68 -22.32
CA SER A 44 5.88 7.35 -21.34
C SER A 44 5.58 5.86 -21.32
N SER A 45 5.50 5.23 -22.49
CA SER A 45 5.36 3.78 -22.65
C SER A 45 6.54 3.04 -22.00
N ALA A 46 7.77 3.43 -22.34
CA ALA A 46 8.97 2.83 -21.77
C ALA A 46 9.01 2.95 -20.23
N ALA A 47 8.67 4.13 -19.70
CA ALA A 47 8.60 4.35 -18.25
C ALA A 47 7.51 3.48 -17.59
N TYR A 48 6.32 3.38 -18.17
CA TYR A 48 5.24 2.55 -17.64
C TYR A 48 5.65 1.08 -17.52
N PHE A 49 6.14 0.48 -18.62
CA PHE A 49 6.53 -0.93 -18.62
C PHE A 49 7.73 -1.21 -17.72
N LYS A 50 8.66 -0.27 -17.59
CA LYS A 50 9.85 -0.42 -16.75
C LYS A 50 9.57 -0.22 -15.26
N TYR A 51 8.74 0.77 -14.92
CA TYR A 51 8.67 1.25 -13.53
C TYR A 51 7.33 1.06 -12.83
N LEU A 52 6.26 0.71 -13.54
CA LEU A 52 4.92 0.63 -12.93
C LEU A 52 4.12 -0.61 -13.31
N TYR A 53 4.44 -1.27 -14.42
CA TYR A 53 3.68 -2.43 -14.89
C TYR A 53 3.55 -3.53 -13.83
N HIS A 54 4.61 -3.78 -13.04
CA HIS A 54 4.55 -4.76 -11.94
C HIS A 54 3.46 -4.43 -10.90
N ARG A 55 3.13 -3.14 -10.68
CA ARG A 55 2.03 -2.72 -9.77
C ARG A 55 0.67 -2.59 -10.45
N ILE A 56 0.64 -2.11 -11.68
CA ILE A 56 -0.60 -1.77 -12.41
C ILE A 56 -0.55 -2.38 -13.84
N PRO A 57 -0.62 -3.72 -14.00
CA PRO A 57 -0.47 -4.41 -15.29
C PRO A 57 -1.77 -4.39 -16.13
N VAL A 58 -2.32 -3.20 -16.32
CA VAL A 58 -3.64 -2.99 -16.94
C VAL A 58 -3.58 -2.72 -18.44
N MET A 59 -2.41 -2.36 -18.98
CA MET A 59 -2.23 -2.03 -20.40
C MET A 59 -1.24 -2.99 -21.06
N ASP A 60 -1.56 -3.45 -22.26
CA ASP A 60 -0.67 -4.25 -23.11
C ASP A 60 0.00 -3.38 -24.17
N ARG A 61 1.17 -3.81 -24.67
CA ARG A 61 1.87 -3.07 -25.75
C ARG A 61 1.01 -2.92 -27.00
N GLN A 62 0.14 -3.89 -27.26
CA GLN A 62 -0.81 -3.89 -28.39
C GLN A 62 -1.80 -2.71 -28.32
N ASP A 63 -2.11 -2.20 -27.12
CA ASP A 63 -2.97 -1.02 -26.94
C ASP A 63 -2.35 0.25 -27.56
N ILE A 64 -1.02 0.25 -27.73
CA ILE A 64 -0.23 1.39 -28.23
C ILE A 64 0.11 1.19 -29.71
N THR A 65 0.45 -0.04 -30.12
CA THR A 65 0.92 -0.35 -31.48
C THR A 65 -0.21 -0.61 -32.48
N THR A 66 -1.46 -0.70 -32.02
CA THR A 66 -2.63 -0.83 -32.88
C THR A 66 -2.76 0.36 -33.85
N PRO A 67 -3.28 0.18 -35.08
CA PRO A 67 -3.38 1.26 -36.06
C PRO A 67 -4.17 2.50 -35.60
N CYS A 68 -5.13 2.29 -34.70
CA CYS A 68 -6.00 3.35 -34.15
C CYS A 68 -6.03 3.24 -32.62
N PRO A 69 -4.96 3.68 -31.91
CA PRO A 69 -4.93 3.61 -30.45
C PRO A 69 -5.92 4.60 -29.84
N SER A 70 -6.46 4.27 -28.67
CA SER A 70 -7.39 5.14 -27.96
C SER A 70 -6.71 6.42 -27.48
N THR A 71 -7.21 7.58 -27.93
CA THR A 71 -6.72 8.88 -27.48
C THR A 71 -6.84 9.05 -25.96
N LEU A 72 -7.93 8.59 -25.36
CA LEU A 72 -8.13 8.62 -23.91
C LEU A 72 -7.02 7.84 -23.19
N LEU A 73 -6.74 6.63 -23.68
CA LEU A 73 -5.75 5.75 -23.10
C LEU A 73 -4.31 6.26 -23.29
N LEU A 74 -4.02 6.91 -24.43
CA LEU A 74 -2.72 7.51 -24.67
C LEU A 74 -2.49 8.78 -23.83
N GLN A 75 -3.53 9.60 -23.60
CA GLN A 75 -3.43 10.73 -22.67
C GLN A 75 -3.19 10.23 -21.24
N SER A 76 -3.89 9.17 -20.81
CA SER A 76 -3.68 8.60 -19.48
C SER A 76 -2.32 7.93 -19.34
N LEU A 77 -1.77 7.33 -20.41
CA LEU A 77 -0.39 6.86 -20.47
C LEU A 77 0.62 8.02 -20.33
N CYS A 78 0.37 9.18 -20.96
CA CYS A 78 1.24 10.35 -20.80
C CYS A 78 1.18 10.95 -19.38
N PHE A 79 0.00 10.87 -18.74
CA PHE A 79 -0.16 11.17 -17.33
C PHE A 79 0.72 10.24 -16.47
N VAL A 80 0.64 8.92 -16.69
CA VAL A 80 1.50 7.94 -16.00
C VAL A 80 2.98 8.20 -16.28
N GLY A 81 3.36 8.44 -17.54
CA GLY A 81 4.73 8.72 -17.93
C GLY A 81 5.27 10.00 -17.30
N SER A 82 4.42 11.03 -17.13
CA SER A 82 4.78 12.25 -16.40
C SER A 82 4.88 12.00 -14.89
N PHE A 83 4.01 11.13 -14.35
CA PHE A 83 4.03 10.75 -12.94
C PHE A 83 5.35 10.06 -12.60
N LEU A 84 5.84 9.17 -13.47
CA LEU A 84 7.09 8.43 -13.27
C LEU A 84 8.36 9.24 -13.52
N ARG A 85 8.27 10.55 -13.77
CA ARG A 85 9.47 11.42 -13.89
C ARG A 85 9.87 11.95 -12.52
N HIS A 86 11.16 12.25 -12.39
CA HIS A 86 11.70 12.97 -11.24
C HIS A 86 11.42 14.45 -11.49
N PRO A 87 10.48 15.07 -10.73
CA PRO A 87 10.10 16.43 -11.00
C PRO A 87 11.22 17.37 -10.53
N LYS A 88 11.77 18.16 -11.45
CA LYS A 88 12.89 19.08 -11.16
C LYS A 88 12.38 20.50 -10.88
N SER A 89 11.13 20.76 -11.20
CA SER A 89 10.50 22.07 -11.09
C SER A 89 8.97 21.96 -10.99
N MET A 90 8.31 23.05 -10.58
CA MET A 90 6.86 23.15 -10.61
C MET A 90 6.26 22.95 -12.02
N LYS A 91 7.03 23.26 -13.07
CA LYS A 91 6.60 23.06 -14.46
C LYS A 91 6.43 21.58 -14.81
N ASP A 92 7.18 20.69 -14.19
CA ASP A 92 7.06 19.25 -14.42
C ASP A 92 5.78 18.71 -13.77
N LEU A 93 5.41 19.24 -12.60
CA LEU A 93 4.13 18.94 -11.96
C LEU A 93 2.96 19.50 -12.77
N GLN A 94 3.06 20.72 -13.30
CA GLN A 94 2.04 21.28 -14.19
C GLN A 94 1.79 20.39 -15.42
N LYS A 95 2.85 19.84 -16.04
CA LYS A 95 2.68 18.88 -17.16
C LYS A 95 1.99 17.59 -16.73
N LEU A 96 2.24 17.10 -15.52
CA LEU A 96 1.51 15.96 -14.96
C LEU A 96 0.02 16.29 -14.83
N GLU A 97 -0.30 17.45 -14.27
CA GLU A 97 -1.67 17.96 -14.12
C GLU A 97 -2.36 18.17 -15.48
N GLU A 98 -1.65 18.68 -16.48
CA GLU A 98 -2.17 18.88 -17.84
C GLU A 98 -2.59 17.57 -18.50
N HIS A 99 -1.72 16.55 -18.51
CA HIS A 99 -2.07 15.25 -19.09
C HIS A 99 -3.22 14.59 -18.33
N TYR A 100 -3.22 14.70 -17.01
CA TYR A 100 -4.33 14.23 -16.18
C TYR A 100 -5.65 14.93 -16.54
N ALA A 101 -5.63 16.26 -16.64
CA ALA A 101 -6.80 17.05 -16.98
C ALA A 101 -7.35 16.69 -18.36
N LYS A 102 -6.48 16.54 -19.37
CA LYS A 102 -6.89 16.11 -20.71
C LYS A 102 -7.56 14.73 -20.70
N ALA A 103 -6.94 13.74 -20.06
CA ALA A 103 -7.52 12.41 -19.93
C ALA A 103 -8.87 12.44 -19.19
N LYS A 104 -8.98 13.22 -18.12
CA LYS A 104 -10.19 13.37 -17.32
C LYS A 104 -11.32 14.05 -18.10
N ILE A 105 -11.02 15.06 -18.91
CA ILE A 105 -11.97 15.70 -19.83
C ILE A 105 -12.50 14.67 -20.82
N LEU A 106 -11.63 13.94 -21.51
CA LEU A 106 -12.03 12.90 -22.47
C LEU A 106 -12.90 11.82 -21.80
N PHE A 107 -12.56 11.43 -20.57
CA PHE A 107 -13.35 10.48 -19.78
C PHE A 107 -14.77 11.00 -19.52
N PHE A 108 -14.93 12.23 -19.00
CA PHE A 108 -16.25 12.80 -18.70
C PHE A 108 -17.09 13.12 -19.94
N LEU A 109 -16.45 13.35 -21.09
CA LEU A 109 -17.14 13.49 -22.37
C LEU A 109 -17.56 12.14 -22.96
N ASN A 110 -17.32 11.01 -22.28
CA ASN A 110 -17.55 9.66 -22.80
C ASN A 110 -16.90 9.47 -24.18
N HIS A 111 -15.70 10.01 -24.37
CA HIS A 111 -15.01 9.98 -25.66
C HIS A 111 -14.65 8.55 -26.08
N GLU A 112 -14.22 7.73 -25.12
CA GLU A 112 -14.00 6.29 -25.34
C GLU A 112 -15.32 5.52 -25.21
N LYS A 113 -15.58 4.59 -26.13
CA LYS A 113 -16.78 3.74 -26.14
C LYS A 113 -16.47 2.32 -25.68
N GLU A 114 -15.22 1.89 -25.75
CA GLU A 114 -14.81 0.56 -25.31
C GLU A 114 -14.64 0.53 -23.77
N PRO A 115 -15.47 -0.25 -23.04
CA PRO A 115 -15.49 -0.21 -21.59
C PRO A 115 -14.19 -0.68 -20.92
N LEU A 116 -13.48 -1.64 -21.50
CA LEU A 116 -12.22 -2.13 -20.93
C LEU A 116 -11.13 -1.05 -21.01
N THR A 117 -11.06 -0.28 -22.09
CA THR A 117 -10.14 0.84 -22.29
C THR A 117 -10.45 1.99 -21.33
N THR A 118 -11.73 2.22 -21.08
CA THR A 118 -12.19 3.14 -20.04
C THR A 118 -11.73 2.66 -18.66
N LEU A 119 -11.85 1.36 -18.38
CA LEU A 119 -11.42 0.75 -17.13
C LEU A 119 -9.89 0.83 -16.94
N LYS A 120 -9.09 0.62 -17.98
CA LYS A 120 -7.63 0.84 -17.97
C LYS A 120 -7.29 2.27 -17.56
N THR A 121 -7.99 3.25 -18.12
CA THR A 121 -7.80 4.67 -17.79
C THR A 121 -8.15 4.97 -16.33
N LEU A 122 -9.27 4.42 -15.83
CA LEU A 122 -9.64 4.56 -14.42
C LEU A 122 -8.61 3.93 -13.48
N CYS A 123 -8.00 2.81 -13.86
CA CYS A 123 -6.91 2.19 -13.10
C CYS A 123 -5.68 3.10 -13.02
N PHE A 124 -5.37 3.87 -14.06
CA PHE A 124 -4.31 4.88 -13.99
C PHE A 124 -4.71 6.06 -13.12
N PHE A 125 -5.96 6.53 -13.17
CA PHE A 125 -6.43 7.63 -12.31
C PHE A 125 -6.31 7.35 -10.81
N THR A 126 -6.18 6.09 -10.37
CA THR A 126 -5.88 5.79 -8.96
C THR A 126 -4.51 6.31 -8.50
N LEU A 127 -3.59 6.65 -9.42
CA LEU A 127 -2.32 7.31 -9.11
C LEU A 127 -2.52 8.78 -8.71
N TRP A 128 -3.68 9.37 -9.01
CA TRP A 128 -3.97 10.75 -8.66
C TRP A 128 -4.24 10.89 -7.17
N ASN A 129 -3.22 11.35 -6.44
CA ASN A 129 -3.29 11.56 -4.99
C ASN A 129 -2.51 12.82 -4.59
N VAL A 130 -2.95 13.96 -5.13
CA VAL A 130 -2.26 15.26 -4.98
C VAL A 130 -2.71 16.01 -3.72
N ARG A 131 -3.90 15.71 -3.20
CA ARG A 131 -4.42 16.35 -1.99
C ARG A 131 -4.11 15.51 -0.74
N PRO A 132 -3.78 16.15 0.40
CA PRO A 132 -3.68 15.44 1.67
C PRO A 132 -4.99 14.69 1.99
N PRO A 133 -4.92 13.57 2.75
CA PRO A 133 -6.12 12.81 3.11
C PRO A 133 -7.17 13.63 3.90
N SER A 134 -6.78 14.78 4.46
CA SER A 134 -7.66 15.72 5.17
C SER A 134 -8.63 16.47 4.28
N VAL A 135 -8.32 16.55 2.99
CA VAL A 135 -9.16 17.27 2.05
C VAL A 135 -10.20 16.32 1.47
N VAL A 136 -11.46 16.51 1.86
CA VAL A 136 -12.60 15.81 1.25
C VAL A 136 -12.71 16.22 -0.21
N THR A 137 -12.55 15.26 -1.13
CA THR A 137 -12.60 15.52 -2.57
C THR A 137 -13.05 14.30 -3.35
N ILE A 138 -13.78 14.52 -4.44
CA ILE A 138 -14.09 13.48 -5.43
C ILE A 138 -12.86 13.06 -6.26
N ASP A 139 -11.82 13.89 -6.24
CA ASP A 139 -10.66 13.76 -7.12
C ASP A 139 -9.47 13.13 -6.38
N CYS A 140 -9.66 11.88 -5.94
CA CYS A 140 -8.66 11.12 -5.20
C CYS A 140 -8.67 9.64 -5.61
N SER A 141 -7.56 8.97 -5.30
CA SER A 141 -7.33 7.55 -5.61
C SER A 141 -8.48 6.61 -5.21
N TRP A 142 -9.04 6.77 -4.00
CA TRP A 142 -10.14 5.95 -3.50
C TRP A 142 -11.43 6.12 -4.32
N ASN A 143 -11.76 7.35 -4.74
CA ASN A 143 -12.94 7.60 -5.57
C ASN A 143 -12.79 7.06 -7.00
N TRP A 144 -11.60 7.18 -7.59
CA TRP A 144 -11.31 6.57 -8.89
C TRP A 144 -11.33 5.05 -8.83
N LEU A 145 -10.78 4.46 -7.76
CA LEU A 145 -10.90 3.02 -7.49
C LEU A 145 -12.37 2.59 -7.41
N GLY A 146 -13.21 3.34 -6.69
CA GLY A 146 -14.63 3.04 -6.60
C GLY A 146 -15.37 3.12 -7.93
N LEU A 147 -15.02 4.08 -8.78
CA LEU A 147 -15.59 4.17 -10.12
C LEU A 147 -15.15 2.99 -11.00
N ALA A 148 -13.87 2.63 -10.94
CA ALA A 148 -13.32 1.46 -11.63
C ALA A 148 -13.99 0.16 -11.17
N MET A 149 -14.13 -0.03 -9.86
CA MET A 149 -14.79 -1.20 -9.26
C MET A 149 -16.24 -1.33 -9.73
N ARG A 150 -17.02 -0.25 -9.69
CA ARG A 150 -18.41 -0.26 -10.18
C ARG A 150 -18.50 -0.62 -11.66
N LEU A 151 -17.64 -0.06 -12.50
CA LEU A 151 -17.59 -0.38 -13.92
C LEU A 151 -17.18 -1.84 -14.17
N ALA A 152 -16.15 -2.33 -13.48
CA ALA A 152 -15.71 -3.72 -13.57
C ALA A 152 -16.81 -4.71 -13.13
N THR A 153 -17.54 -4.38 -12.07
CA THR A 153 -18.69 -5.17 -11.60
C THR A 153 -19.83 -5.16 -12.60
N GLN A 154 -20.16 -4.00 -13.19
CA GLN A 154 -21.16 -3.89 -14.27
C GLN A 154 -20.79 -4.75 -15.49
N MET A 155 -19.50 -4.83 -15.81
CA MET A 155 -18.96 -5.69 -16.87
C MET A 155 -18.92 -7.19 -16.49
N GLY A 156 -19.23 -7.55 -15.25
CA GLY A 156 -19.15 -8.93 -14.75
C GLY A 156 -17.74 -9.43 -14.45
N LEU A 157 -16.72 -8.57 -14.43
CA LEU A 157 -15.31 -8.99 -14.34
C LEU A 157 -14.92 -9.62 -13.00
N HIS A 158 -15.77 -9.52 -11.98
CA HIS A 158 -15.63 -10.23 -10.70
C HIS A 158 -15.93 -11.73 -10.82
N ARG A 159 -16.48 -12.19 -11.96
CA ARG A 159 -16.91 -13.57 -12.21
C ARG A 159 -16.03 -14.30 -13.21
N GLU A 160 -15.52 -15.48 -12.86
CA GLU A 160 -14.66 -16.29 -13.73
C GLU A 160 -15.39 -16.71 -15.01
N SER A 161 -16.69 -17.01 -14.89
CA SER A 161 -17.57 -17.32 -16.03
C SER A 161 -17.57 -16.24 -17.12
N THR A 162 -17.45 -14.96 -16.74
CA THR A 162 -17.34 -13.85 -17.71
C THR A 162 -16.03 -13.92 -18.47
N HIS A 163 -14.92 -14.25 -17.82
CA HIS A 163 -13.61 -14.35 -18.50
C HIS A 163 -13.54 -15.54 -19.45
N LEU A 164 -14.14 -16.67 -19.11
CA LEU A 164 -14.20 -17.85 -20.00
C LEU A 164 -14.92 -17.57 -21.34
N GLN A 165 -15.79 -16.56 -21.37
CA GLN A 165 -16.54 -16.17 -22.57
C GLN A 165 -15.83 -15.10 -23.41
N ARG A 166 -14.76 -14.49 -22.91
CA ARG A 166 -14.02 -13.43 -23.62
C ARG A 166 -12.98 -14.04 -24.55
N SER A 167 -12.82 -13.46 -25.73
CA SER A 167 -11.76 -13.80 -26.67
C SER A 167 -10.36 -13.51 -26.12
N THR A 168 -10.21 -12.42 -25.37
CA THR A 168 -8.95 -11.97 -24.76
C THR A 168 -9.15 -11.67 -23.27
N PRO A 169 -9.19 -12.70 -22.40
CA PRO A 169 -9.50 -12.51 -20.98
C PRO A 169 -8.33 -11.98 -20.15
N SER A 170 -7.08 -12.20 -20.58
CA SER A 170 -5.89 -11.99 -19.75
C SER A 170 -5.80 -10.59 -19.15
N CYS A 171 -5.90 -9.54 -19.97
CA CYS A 171 -5.87 -8.15 -19.50
C CYS A 171 -7.02 -7.82 -18.55
N ALA A 172 -8.25 -8.27 -18.85
CA ALA A 172 -9.41 -8.04 -18.00
C ALA A 172 -9.28 -8.74 -16.65
N ARG A 173 -8.70 -9.94 -16.60
CA ARG A 173 -8.41 -10.67 -15.36
C ARG A 173 -7.36 -9.94 -14.53
N ARG A 174 -6.26 -9.45 -15.15
CA ARG A 174 -5.25 -8.63 -14.44
C ARG A 174 -5.85 -7.36 -13.85
N ILE A 175 -6.72 -6.68 -14.59
CA ILE A 175 -7.43 -5.48 -14.09
C ILE A 175 -8.33 -5.84 -12.90
N ALA A 176 -9.12 -6.91 -12.99
CA ALA A 176 -10.01 -7.29 -11.90
C ALA A 176 -9.23 -7.61 -10.60
N TRP A 177 -8.11 -8.33 -10.72
CA TRP A 177 -7.20 -8.59 -9.60
C TRP A 177 -6.50 -7.34 -9.08
N TYR A 178 -6.12 -6.41 -9.95
CA TYR A 178 -5.57 -5.11 -9.54
C TYR A 178 -6.57 -4.36 -8.65
N LEU A 179 -7.82 -4.25 -9.12
CA LEU A 179 -8.86 -3.54 -8.41
C LEU A 179 -9.22 -4.22 -7.07
N TYR A 180 -9.34 -5.56 -7.06
CA TYR A 180 -9.51 -6.33 -5.83
C TYR A 180 -8.37 -6.06 -4.84
N ALA A 181 -7.11 -6.16 -5.29
CA ALA A 181 -5.96 -5.99 -4.42
C ALA A 181 -5.87 -4.57 -3.83
N GLN A 182 -6.18 -3.55 -4.64
CA GLN A 182 -6.24 -2.16 -4.17
C GLN A 182 -7.37 -1.94 -3.16
N ASP A 183 -8.57 -2.52 -3.38
CA ASP A 183 -9.69 -2.43 -2.43
C ASP A 183 -9.31 -3.04 -1.06
N LYS A 184 -8.75 -4.25 -1.05
CA LYS A 184 -8.36 -4.93 0.21
C LYS A 184 -7.26 -4.20 0.96
N MET A 185 -6.25 -3.75 0.25
CA MET A 185 -5.18 -2.96 0.84
C MET A 185 -5.73 -1.64 1.42
N GLN A 186 -6.58 -0.90 0.69
CA GLN A 186 -7.10 0.37 1.18
C GLN A 186 -8.04 0.22 2.37
N ALA A 187 -8.89 -0.83 2.37
CA ALA A 187 -9.76 -1.13 3.49
C ALA A 187 -8.94 -1.50 4.75
N ALA A 188 -7.93 -2.34 4.60
CA ALA A 188 -7.07 -2.76 5.71
C ALA A 188 -6.17 -1.64 6.24
N CYS A 189 -5.58 -0.84 5.35
CA CYS A 189 -4.62 0.19 5.71
C CYS A 189 -5.30 1.47 6.20
N PHE A 190 -6.43 1.89 5.63
CA PHE A 190 -7.06 3.18 5.94
C PHE A 190 -8.42 3.06 6.64
N GLY A 191 -8.83 1.85 7.05
CA GLY A 191 -10.13 1.61 7.68
C GLY A 191 -11.33 1.87 6.76
N ARG A 192 -11.13 1.92 5.43
CA ARG A 192 -12.20 2.20 4.47
C ARG A 192 -13.17 1.01 4.39
N PRO A 193 -14.48 1.23 4.16
CA PRO A 193 -15.38 0.15 3.82
C PRO A 193 -14.93 -0.58 2.54
N GLN A 194 -15.04 -1.90 2.54
CA GLN A 194 -14.75 -2.71 1.35
C GLN A 194 -15.81 -2.47 0.26
N MET A 195 -15.37 -2.30 -0.98
CA MET A 195 -16.28 -2.08 -2.12
C MET A 195 -16.84 -3.37 -2.71
N LEU A 196 -16.09 -4.47 -2.59
CA LEU A 196 -16.50 -5.80 -3.07
C LEU A 196 -16.19 -6.81 -1.98
N ARG A 197 -17.15 -7.64 -1.56
CA ARG A 197 -16.85 -8.67 -0.56
C ARG A 197 -16.04 -9.80 -1.18
N THR A 198 -15.24 -10.48 -0.36
CA THR A 198 -14.41 -11.60 -0.85
C THR A 198 -15.25 -12.71 -1.48
N GLN A 199 -16.45 -13.01 -0.96
CA GLN A 199 -17.32 -14.05 -1.52
C GLN A 199 -17.92 -13.67 -2.89
N GLU A 200 -17.87 -12.39 -3.27
CA GLU A 200 -18.38 -11.88 -4.55
C GLU A 200 -17.30 -11.89 -5.65
N PHE A 201 -16.07 -12.27 -5.33
CA PHE A 201 -14.95 -12.32 -6.26
C PHE A 201 -14.49 -13.78 -6.42
N ASP A 202 -14.89 -14.44 -7.51
CA ASP A 202 -14.68 -15.88 -7.72
C ASP A 202 -13.58 -16.21 -8.75
N LEU A 203 -12.77 -15.22 -9.13
CA LEU A 203 -11.69 -15.41 -10.10
C LEU A 203 -10.64 -16.39 -9.59
N ARG A 204 -10.13 -17.22 -10.51
CA ARG A 204 -8.96 -18.04 -10.20
C ARG A 204 -7.73 -17.16 -9.93
N PRO A 205 -6.77 -17.62 -9.10
CA PRO A 205 -5.47 -16.95 -8.95
C PRO A 205 -4.80 -16.70 -10.31
N LEU A 206 -4.04 -15.60 -10.39
CA LEU A 206 -3.28 -15.26 -11.58
C LEU A 206 -2.14 -16.25 -11.81
N SER A 207 -1.81 -16.44 -13.07
CA SER A 207 -0.68 -17.25 -13.52
C SER A 207 0.11 -16.46 -14.57
N LEU A 208 1.33 -16.89 -14.90
CA LEU A 208 2.11 -16.27 -15.97
C LEU A 208 1.40 -16.29 -17.34
N ALA A 209 0.49 -17.25 -17.57
CA ALA A 209 -0.31 -17.31 -18.79
C ALA A 209 -1.31 -16.14 -18.91
N ASP A 210 -1.56 -15.40 -17.83
CA ASP A 210 -2.36 -14.17 -17.85
C ASP A 210 -1.53 -12.95 -18.27
N PHE A 211 -0.24 -13.11 -18.61
CA PHE A 211 0.69 -12.04 -18.99
C PHE A 211 1.34 -12.34 -20.34
N ASN A 212 1.94 -11.31 -20.93
CA ASN A 212 2.79 -11.48 -22.10
C ASN A 212 4.17 -11.96 -21.64
N GLY A 213 4.80 -12.85 -22.43
CA GLY A 213 6.05 -13.50 -22.02
C GLY A 213 7.26 -12.55 -21.84
N CYS A 214 7.22 -11.34 -22.43
CA CYS A 214 8.30 -10.36 -22.24
C CYS A 214 8.20 -9.58 -20.92
N GLU A 215 7.16 -9.80 -20.11
CA GLU A 215 6.94 -9.15 -18.81
C GLU A 215 6.91 -10.17 -17.64
N ASN A 216 7.56 -11.33 -17.77
CA ASN A 216 7.50 -12.41 -16.78
C ASN A 216 7.95 -11.97 -15.36
N ASP A 217 9.04 -11.22 -15.23
CA ASP A 217 9.55 -10.79 -13.91
C ASP A 217 8.57 -9.83 -13.22
N GLN A 218 8.00 -8.88 -13.97
CA GLN A 218 6.97 -7.98 -13.48
C GLN A 218 5.67 -8.73 -13.15
N ALA A 219 5.32 -9.76 -13.94
CA ALA A 219 4.16 -10.61 -13.72
C ALA A 219 4.26 -11.39 -12.41
N HIS A 220 5.42 -12.01 -12.13
CA HIS A 220 5.68 -12.68 -10.85
C HIS A 220 5.43 -11.76 -9.66
N SER A 221 5.94 -10.54 -9.76
CA SER A 221 5.81 -9.53 -8.71
C SER A 221 4.35 -9.12 -8.48
N PHE A 222 3.56 -8.97 -9.56
CA PHE A 222 2.13 -8.70 -9.43
C PHE A 222 1.33 -9.90 -8.89
N ILE A 223 1.69 -11.14 -9.25
CA ILE A 223 1.03 -12.33 -8.71
C ILE A 223 1.20 -12.38 -7.19
N LEU A 224 2.42 -12.13 -6.69
CA LEU A 224 2.66 -12.04 -5.24
C LEU A 224 1.82 -10.96 -4.56
N TRP A 225 1.65 -9.81 -5.22
CA TRP A 225 0.78 -8.75 -4.73
C TRP A 225 -0.65 -9.24 -4.51
N THR A 226 -1.18 -10.01 -5.47
CA THR A 226 -2.54 -10.55 -5.37
C THR A 226 -2.68 -11.60 -4.27
N GLU A 227 -1.63 -12.37 -4.00
CA GLU A 227 -1.59 -13.29 -2.87
C GLU A 227 -1.55 -12.54 -1.52
N LEU A 228 -0.75 -11.47 -1.41
CA LEU A 228 -0.74 -10.62 -0.22
C LEU A 228 -2.10 -9.92 0.00
N ALA A 229 -2.78 -9.53 -1.08
CA ALA A 229 -4.13 -8.96 -0.99
C ALA A 229 -5.17 -9.93 -0.42
N LYS A 230 -5.03 -11.23 -0.65
CA LYS A 230 -5.89 -12.25 -0.03
C LYS A 230 -5.69 -12.31 1.49
N ILE A 231 -4.47 -12.08 1.96
CA ILE A 231 -4.16 -11.97 3.40
C ILE A 231 -4.84 -10.73 4.00
N TYR A 232 -4.73 -9.58 3.33
CA TYR A 232 -5.47 -8.37 3.74
C TYR A 232 -6.99 -8.64 3.79
N ALA A 233 -7.53 -9.37 2.82
CA ALA A 233 -8.94 -9.72 2.80
C ALA A 233 -9.34 -10.60 3.99
N ARG A 234 -8.52 -11.61 4.33
CA ARG A 234 -8.76 -12.49 5.48
C ARG A 234 -8.66 -11.74 6.81
N MET A 235 -7.68 -10.85 6.94
CA MET A 235 -7.57 -9.95 8.10
C MET A 235 -8.83 -9.10 8.28
N LEU A 236 -9.38 -8.54 7.21
CA LEU A 236 -10.63 -7.77 7.29
C LEU A 236 -11.81 -8.66 7.76
N SER A 237 -11.93 -9.87 7.24
CA SER A 237 -12.96 -10.82 7.69
C SER A 237 -12.79 -11.27 9.14
N ALA A 238 -11.54 -11.46 9.60
CA ALA A 238 -11.24 -11.82 10.98
C ALA A 238 -11.63 -10.70 11.97
N LYS A 239 -11.49 -9.42 11.56
CA LYS A 239 -11.90 -8.27 12.36
C LYS A 239 -13.42 -8.19 12.58
N ASP A 240 -14.20 -8.63 11.59
CA ASP A 240 -15.66 -8.65 11.62
C ASP A 240 -16.23 -9.94 12.25
N SER A 241 -15.38 -10.91 12.61
CA SER A 241 -15.79 -12.22 13.10
C SER A 241 -16.37 -12.17 14.52
N GLU A 242 -17.29 -13.09 14.83
CA GLU A 242 -17.82 -13.26 16.18
C GLU A 242 -16.71 -13.64 17.17
N PHE A 243 -16.86 -13.21 18.43
CA PHE A 243 -15.82 -13.38 19.46
C PHE A 243 -15.36 -14.84 19.64
N SER A 244 -16.26 -15.81 19.41
CA SER A 244 -15.99 -17.24 19.56
C SER A 244 -15.06 -17.85 18.48
N SER A 245 -15.00 -17.27 17.28
CA SER A 245 -14.13 -17.74 16.18
C SER A 245 -12.96 -16.79 15.88
N ALA A 246 -12.86 -15.68 16.59
CA ALA A 246 -11.87 -14.64 16.33
C ALA A 246 -10.42 -15.14 16.52
N SER A 247 -10.14 -15.94 17.55
CA SER A 247 -8.78 -16.44 17.82
C SER A 247 -8.26 -17.41 16.74
N GLU A 248 -9.13 -18.28 16.21
CA GLU A 248 -8.78 -19.21 15.13
C GLU A 248 -8.48 -18.46 13.82
N GLU A 249 -9.31 -17.48 13.45
CA GLU A 249 -9.07 -16.67 12.25
C GLU A 249 -7.82 -15.80 12.39
N VAL A 250 -7.56 -15.23 13.58
CA VAL A 250 -6.33 -14.49 13.88
C VAL A 250 -5.10 -15.37 13.68
N PHE A 251 -5.12 -16.61 14.16
CA PHE A 251 -4.03 -17.56 13.96
C PHE A 251 -3.86 -17.92 12.48
N CYS A 252 -4.95 -18.17 11.75
CA CYS A 252 -4.86 -18.52 10.35
C CYS A 252 -4.28 -17.39 9.48
N VAL A 253 -4.60 -16.12 9.78
CA VAL A 253 -3.98 -14.97 9.09
C VAL A 253 -2.46 -14.93 9.34
N LEU A 254 -2.01 -15.27 10.55
CA LEU A 254 -0.57 -15.35 10.87
C LEU A 254 0.12 -16.48 10.08
N GLU A 255 -0.52 -17.65 9.96
CA GLU A 255 -0.01 -18.75 9.13
C GLU A 255 0.03 -18.39 7.64
N ASP A 256 -0.95 -17.62 7.14
CA ASP A 256 -0.93 -17.14 5.76
C ASP A 256 0.23 -16.16 5.53
N LEU A 257 0.52 -15.26 6.47
CA LEU A 257 1.67 -14.36 6.42
C LEU A 257 3.00 -15.13 6.39
N ARG A 258 3.12 -16.18 7.19
CA ARG A 258 4.29 -17.06 7.23
C ARG A 258 4.46 -17.81 5.92
N THR A 259 3.38 -18.42 5.44
CA THR A 259 3.36 -19.17 4.17
C THR A 259 3.74 -18.28 3.00
N TRP A 260 3.23 -17.03 2.97
CA TRP A 260 3.59 -16.04 1.95
C TRP A 260 5.09 -15.72 2.00
N ALA A 261 5.66 -15.48 3.19
CA ALA A 261 7.08 -15.17 3.35
C ALA A 261 7.97 -16.32 2.83
N LEU A 262 7.67 -17.55 3.24
CA LEU A 262 8.44 -18.73 2.86
C LEU A 262 8.39 -19.00 1.35
N ASN A 263 7.19 -18.94 0.75
CA ASN A 263 7.03 -19.13 -0.70
C ASN A 263 7.71 -18.03 -1.53
N THR A 264 7.76 -16.82 -1.00
CA THR A 264 8.39 -15.65 -1.64
C THR A 264 9.92 -15.73 -1.59
N SER A 265 10.50 -16.24 -0.49
CA SER A 265 11.95 -16.29 -0.27
C SER A 265 12.74 -17.04 -1.34
N ALA A 266 12.13 -18.03 -2.01
CA ALA A 266 12.75 -18.79 -3.08
C ALA A 266 12.86 -18.00 -4.40
N VAL A 267 11.91 -17.10 -4.66
CA VAL A 267 11.81 -16.33 -5.91
C VAL A 267 12.43 -14.94 -5.77
N PHE A 268 12.33 -14.33 -4.58
CA PHE A 268 12.74 -12.96 -4.31
C PHE A 268 13.87 -12.95 -3.28
N ARG A 269 15.09 -13.02 -3.80
CA ARG A 269 16.30 -13.04 -2.98
C ARG A 269 16.83 -11.62 -2.82
N ILE A 270 16.89 -11.14 -1.58
CA ILE A 270 17.58 -9.89 -1.23
C ILE A 270 19.09 -10.10 -1.01
N CYS A 271 19.53 -11.35 -0.92
CA CYS A 271 20.93 -11.74 -0.95
C CYS A 271 21.16 -12.91 -1.92
N ASP A 272 22.27 -12.89 -2.64
CA ASP A 272 22.71 -14.01 -3.48
C ASP A 272 23.21 -15.20 -2.63
N ASP A 273 23.56 -16.32 -3.27
CA ASP A 273 24.06 -17.52 -2.59
C ASP A 273 25.40 -17.28 -1.85
N GLN A 274 26.09 -16.17 -2.13
CA GLN A 274 27.33 -15.77 -1.47
C GLN A 274 27.08 -14.80 -0.30
N GLY A 275 25.82 -14.42 -0.06
CA GLY A 275 25.43 -13.47 0.98
C GLY A 275 25.55 -12.00 0.58
N ASN A 276 25.86 -11.68 -0.69
CA ASN A 276 25.89 -10.30 -1.16
C ASN A 276 24.47 -9.77 -1.36
N LYS A 277 24.22 -8.50 -1.02
CA LYS A 277 22.92 -7.86 -1.28
C LYS A 277 22.63 -7.78 -2.77
N VAL A 278 21.41 -8.13 -3.16
CA VAL A 278 20.90 -8.04 -4.54
C VAL A 278 19.74 -7.05 -4.56
N TYR A 279 19.88 -5.98 -5.33
CA TYR A 279 18.89 -4.92 -5.40
C TYR A 279 17.96 -5.08 -6.61
N HIS A 280 16.66 -5.22 -6.34
CA HIS A 280 15.59 -5.13 -7.32
C HIS A 280 14.45 -4.31 -6.73
N ARG A 281 14.24 -3.08 -7.22
CA ARG A 281 13.26 -2.14 -6.66
C ARG A 281 11.88 -2.77 -6.46
N GLU A 282 11.31 -3.37 -7.51
CA GLU A 282 10.00 -4.04 -7.43
C GLU A 282 9.89 -4.96 -6.20
N PHE A 283 10.94 -5.75 -5.92
CA PHE A 283 10.95 -6.72 -4.83
C PHE A 283 10.98 -6.03 -3.48
N TYR A 284 11.80 -4.99 -3.35
CA TYR A 284 11.90 -4.16 -2.16
C TYR A 284 10.56 -3.48 -1.85
N GLU A 285 9.83 -3.02 -2.88
CA GLU A 285 8.49 -2.45 -2.69
C GLU A 285 7.49 -3.49 -2.16
N TYR A 286 7.52 -4.73 -2.65
CA TYR A 286 6.61 -5.78 -2.17
C TYR A 286 6.96 -6.25 -0.76
N LEU A 287 8.23 -6.35 -0.43
CA LEU A 287 8.68 -6.64 0.93
C LEU A 287 8.26 -5.53 1.90
N ALA A 288 8.37 -4.26 1.50
CA ALA A 288 7.86 -3.15 2.30
C ALA A 288 6.35 -3.27 2.54
N CYS A 289 5.55 -3.66 1.53
CA CYS A 289 4.13 -3.93 1.70
C CYS A 289 3.85 -5.12 2.64
N TYR A 290 4.60 -6.21 2.52
CA TYR A 290 4.47 -7.38 3.38
C TYR A 290 4.76 -7.06 4.84
N LEU A 291 5.88 -6.39 5.12
CA LEU A 291 6.24 -5.95 6.46
C LEU A 291 5.22 -4.95 7.01
N THR A 292 4.65 -4.09 6.17
CA THR A 292 3.54 -3.21 6.56
C THR A 292 2.29 -4.02 6.93
N CYS A 293 2.02 -5.12 6.23
CA CYS A 293 0.97 -6.07 6.58
C CYS A 293 1.20 -6.71 7.96
N ILE A 294 2.45 -7.06 8.31
CA ILE A 294 2.80 -7.54 9.66
C ILE A 294 2.48 -6.49 10.73
N ILE A 295 2.93 -5.24 10.55
CA ILE A 295 2.63 -4.14 11.49
C ILE A 295 1.11 -3.95 11.62
N THR A 296 0.39 -3.97 10.49
CA THR A 296 -1.08 -3.81 10.48
C THR A 296 -1.78 -4.97 11.18
N TYR A 297 -1.26 -6.20 11.03
CA TYR A 297 -1.78 -7.39 11.69
C TYR A 297 -1.66 -7.27 13.22
N PHE A 298 -0.45 -7.01 13.73
CA PHE A 298 -0.23 -6.87 15.18
C PHE A 298 -0.90 -5.62 15.74
N HIS A 299 -1.11 -4.58 14.93
CA HIS A 299 -1.92 -3.44 15.34
C HIS A 299 -3.40 -3.85 15.58
N ASN A 300 -4.01 -4.61 14.68
CA ASN A 300 -5.42 -5.01 14.80
C ASN A 300 -5.64 -6.16 15.81
N PHE A 301 -4.66 -7.08 15.93
CA PHE A 301 -4.82 -8.33 16.67
C PHE A 301 -3.81 -8.53 17.80
N GLY A 302 -2.96 -7.53 18.10
CA GLY A 302 -1.94 -7.63 19.14
C GLY A 302 -2.47 -8.02 20.51
N LYS A 303 -3.73 -7.67 20.82
CA LYS A 303 -4.43 -8.06 22.07
C LYS A 303 -4.55 -9.58 22.28
N TYR A 304 -4.41 -10.39 21.23
CA TYR A 304 -4.43 -11.84 21.33
C TYR A 304 -3.06 -12.44 21.65
N PHE A 305 -2.00 -11.64 21.66
CA PHE A 305 -0.61 -12.06 21.88
C PHE A 305 -0.03 -11.34 23.10
N GLN A 306 1.09 -11.85 23.63
CA GLN A 306 1.85 -11.09 24.61
C GLN A 306 2.29 -9.76 24.00
N LEU A 307 2.06 -8.66 24.72
CA LEU A 307 2.31 -7.30 24.22
C LEU A 307 3.79 -7.09 23.86
N SER A 308 4.71 -7.60 24.68
CA SER A 308 6.17 -7.55 24.42
C SER A 308 6.55 -8.20 23.09
N VAL A 309 5.97 -9.38 22.80
CA VAL A 309 6.20 -10.13 21.56
C VAL A 309 5.63 -9.36 20.35
N ALA A 310 4.38 -8.92 20.43
CA ALA A 310 3.73 -8.16 19.35
C ALA A 310 4.46 -6.83 19.03
N SER A 311 4.88 -6.09 20.07
CA SER A 311 5.68 -4.87 19.91
C SER A 311 7.04 -5.15 19.30
N SER A 312 7.73 -6.21 19.74
CA SER A 312 9.05 -6.57 19.22
C SER A 312 9.00 -6.95 17.74
N ILE A 313 8.02 -7.79 17.34
CA ILE A 313 7.81 -8.16 15.94
C ILE A 313 7.52 -6.91 15.09
N SER A 314 6.67 -6.01 15.58
CA SER A 314 6.35 -4.76 14.89
C SER A 314 7.58 -3.84 14.74
N LEU A 315 8.45 -3.79 15.75
CA LEU A 315 9.70 -3.04 15.73
C LEU A 315 10.72 -3.63 14.73
N VAL A 316 10.83 -4.95 14.67
CA VAL A 316 11.67 -5.64 13.66
C VAL A 316 11.16 -5.31 12.26
N ALA A 317 9.86 -5.47 12.01
CA ALA A 317 9.25 -5.16 10.73
C ALA A 317 9.47 -3.70 10.32
N SER A 318 9.26 -2.78 11.25
CA SER A 318 9.52 -1.36 11.06
C SER A 318 10.97 -1.07 10.64
N SER A 319 11.94 -1.67 11.34
CA SER A 319 13.36 -1.46 11.06
C SER A 319 13.74 -1.99 9.67
N CYS A 320 13.21 -3.16 9.30
CA CYS A 320 13.38 -3.72 7.95
C CYS A 320 12.74 -2.82 6.88
N ILE A 321 11.55 -2.25 7.11
CA ILE A 321 10.92 -1.30 6.18
C ILE A 321 11.81 -0.08 5.95
N ILE A 322 12.37 0.49 7.02
CA ILE A 322 13.24 1.66 6.95
C ILE A 322 14.51 1.33 6.14
N ALA A 323 15.13 0.17 6.39
CA ALA A 323 16.29 -0.29 5.63
C ALA A 323 15.97 -0.46 4.13
N LEU A 324 14.81 -1.04 3.79
CA LEU A 324 14.39 -1.20 2.39
C LEU A 324 14.18 0.16 1.71
N TYR A 325 13.54 1.13 2.38
CA TYR A 325 13.37 2.48 1.83
C TYR A 325 14.68 3.24 1.70
N GLN A 326 15.60 3.07 2.65
CA GLN A 326 16.93 3.68 2.58
C GLN A 326 17.74 3.14 1.40
N GLU A 327 17.70 1.82 1.14
CA GLU A 327 18.33 1.25 -0.05
C GLU A 327 17.67 1.77 -1.34
N MET A 328 16.32 1.87 -1.38
CA MET A 328 15.64 2.49 -2.53
C MET A 328 16.01 3.97 -2.72
N ASP A 329 16.31 4.70 -1.64
CA ASP A 329 16.78 6.10 -1.69
C ASP A 329 18.20 6.18 -2.27
N TYR A 330 19.11 5.29 -1.84
CA TYR A 330 20.47 5.21 -2.40
C TYR A 330 20.50 4.93 -3.91
N HIS A 331 19.46 4.27 -4.42
CA HIS A 331 19.29 3.96 -5.84
C HIS A 331 18.47 5.02 -6.61
N ASP A 332 18.13 6.16 -5.99
CA ASP A 332 17.26 7.22 -6.55
C ASP A 332 15.84 6.74 -6.96
N ASP A 333 15.43 5.58 -6.47
CA ASP A 333 14.22 4.87 -6.89
C ASP A 333 12.96 5.31 -6.13
N ILE A 334 13.11 6.10 -5.05
CA ILE A 334 11.99 6.61 -4.24
C ILE A 334 10.98 7.43 -5.04
N ASN A 335 11.36 8.01 -6.19
CA ASN A 335 10.49 8.85 -7.01
C ASN A 335 9.45 8.05 -7.80
N TYR A 336 9.71 6.76 -8.05
CA TYR A 336 8.79 5.87 -8.77
C TYR A 336 7.68 5.33 -7.89
N LEU A 337 7.92 5.30 -6.57
CA LEU A 337 6.99 4.77 -5.57
C LEU A 337 5.66 5.55 -5.56
N THR A 338 4.55 4.80 -5.52
CA THR A 338 3.20 5.35 -5.42
C THR A 338 2.87 5.87 -4.01
N ALA A 339 1.75 6.58 -3.86
CA ALA A 339 1.37 7.23 -2.61
C ALA A 339 1.20 6.27 -1.41
N ILE A 340 0.88 4.99 -1.64
CA ILE A 340 0.75 4.00 -0.56
C ILE A 340 2.06 3.79 0.22
N ASN A 341 3.21 4.04 -0.40
CA ASN A 341 4.50 3.93 0.29
C ASN A 341 4.63 4.98 1.40
N ASN A 342 3.95 6.14 1.28
CA ASN A 342 3.87 7.13 2.36
C ASN A 342 3.17 6.54 3.59
N TRP A 343 2.13 5.73 3.37
CA TRP A 343 1.43 5.00 4.43
C TRP A 343 2.33 3.96 5.08
N SER A 344 3.05 3.17 4.27
CA SER A 344 3.98 2.15 4.78
C SER A 344 5.10 2.77 5.63
N MET A 345 5.66 3.90 5.20
CA MET A 345 6.63 4.67 6.00
C MET A 345 6.00 5.19 7.29
N MET A 346 4.79 5.77 7.23
CA MET A 346 4.08 6.21 8.43
C MET A 346 3.86 5.06 9.43
N ALA A 347 3.38 3.90 8.96
CA ALA A 347 3.18 2.71 9.79
C ALA A 347 4.50 2.23 10.42
N ALA A 348 5.61 2.26 9.67
CA ALA A 348 6.94 1.93 10.18
C ALA A 348 7.45 2.94 11.22
N SER A 349 7.04 4.20 11.18
CA SER A 349 7.47 5.19 12.18
C SER A 349 6.97 4.89 13.60
N LEU A 350 5.79 4.25 13.72
CA LEU A 350 5.10 4.11 15.00
C LEU A 350 5.81 3.14 15.95
N PRO A 351 6.24 1.93 15.54
CA PRO A 351 7.04 1.07 16.40
C PRO A 351 8.39 1.69 16.81
N GLN A 352 8.99 2.54 15.96
CA GLN A 352 10.22 3.24 16.35
C GLN A 352 9.95 4.28 17.43
N LEU A 353 8.89 5.09 17.29
CA LEU A 353 8.50 6.09 18.29
C LEU A 353 8.20 5.44 19.64
N ASP A 354 7.47 4.32 19.64
CA ASP A 354 7.13 3.55 20.84
C ASP A 354 8.38 2.99 21.55
N ASN A 355 9.43 2.67 20.80
CA ASN A 355 10.65 2.07 21.35
C ASN A 355 11.68 3.09 21.89
N ILE A 356 11.58 4.38 21.54
CA ILE A 356 12.52 5.42 22.00
C ILE A 356 12.65 5.47 23.54
N PRO A 357 11.57 5.51 24.33
CA PRO A 357 11.68 5.54 25.79
C PRO A 357 12.43 4.34 26.36
N ARG A 358 12.24 3.15 25.76
CA ARG A 358 12.88 1.89 26.20
C ARG A 358 14.38 1.93 25.95
N GLU A 359 14.81 2.39 24.78
CA GLU A 359 16.23 2.56 24.46
C GLU A 359 16.88 3.60 25.39
N ASN A 360 16.20 4.71 25.67
CA ASN A 360 16.72 5.74 26.58
C ASN A 360 16.84 5.26 28.04
N GLN A 361 15.92 4.42 28.53
CA GLN A 361 16.01 3.83 29.86
C GLN A 361 17.18 2.85 29.98
N GLY A 362 17.49 2.09 28.92
CA GLY A 362 18.63 1.18 28.86
C GLY A 362 20.00 1.89 28.82
N ILE A 363 20.06 3.12 28.31
CA ILE A 363 21.28 3.95 28.24
C ILE A 363 21.71 4.46 29.64
N ASN A 364 20.82 4.48 30.62
CA ASN A 364 21.11 4.94 31.99
C ASN A 364 21.80 3.88 32.89
N ALA A 365 22.31 2.76 32.33
CA ALA A 365 23.20 1.82 33.01
C ALA A 365 24.64 2.39 33.11
N PRO A 366 25.43 2.04 34.15
CA PRO A 366 26.50 2.93 34.63
C PRO A 366 27.66 3.11 33.64
N GLU A 367 27.93 4.39 33.37
CA GLU A 367 29.22 5.02 33.05
C GLU A 367 30.14 4.25 32.10
N ASN A 368 29.94 4.39 30.77
CA ASN A 368 31.04 4.48 29.78
C ASN A 368 30.66 4.81 28.31
N SER A 369 29.48 5.34 27.99
CA SER A 369 29.17 5.78 26.60
C SER A 369 28.29 7.02 26.53
N SER A 370 28.87 8.19 26.74
CA SER A 370 28.18 9.50 26.71
C SER A 370 27.83 10.01 25.30
N ASP A 371 27.58 9.14 24.31
CA ASP A 371 27.31 9.57 22.92
C ASP A 371 26.38 8.62 22.14
N HIS A 372 25.78 7.61 22.77
CA HIS A 372 24.96 6.64 22.03
C HIS A 372 23.54 7.18 21.81
N ARG A 373 23.29 7.70 20.60
CA ARG A 373 21.94 8.05 20.15
C ARG A 373 21.06 6.79 20.05
N PRO A 374 19.78 6.83 20.45
CA PRO A 374 18.87 5.69 20.27
C PRO A 374 18.77 5.30 18.79
N SER A 375 18.92 4.02 18.47
CA SER A 375 18.84 3.51 17.11
C SER A 375 17.46 3.80 16.48
N SER A 376 16.39 3.81 17.29
CA SER A 376 15.05 4.18 16.83
C SER A 376 14.98 5.64 16.35
N LEU A 377 15.77 6.53 16.95
CA LEU A 377 15.82 7.93 16.56
C LEU A 377 16.53 8.13 15.22
N GLU A 378 17.61 7.40 14.98
CA GLU A 378 18.34 7.42 13.69
C GLU A 378 17.52 6.83 12.55
N ALA A 379 16.82 5.72 12.83
CA ALA A 379 15.91 5.09 11.88
C ALA A 379 14.77 6.05 11.48
N LEU A 380 14.19 6.77 12.45
CA LEU A 380 13.17 7.77 12.21
C LEU A 380 13.68 8.97 11.39
N ASP A 381 14.89 9.45 11.65
CA ASP A 381 15.47 10.55 10.88
C ASP A 381 15.65 10.18 9.41
N THR A 382 16.18 8.98 9.15
CA THR A 382 16.32 8.41 7.81
C THR A 382 14.97 8.41 7.08
N LEU A 383 13.93 7.90 7.74
CA LEU A 383 12.58 7.84 7.20
C LEU A 383 11.98 9.23 6.92
N LEU A 384 12.17 10.17 7.84
CA LEU A 384 11.71 11.55 7.72
C LEU A 384 12.37 12.27 6.54
N ASP A 385 13.67 12.04 6.32
CA ASP A 385 14.37 12.60 5.16
C ASP A 385 13.77 12.11 3.84
N ILE A 386 13.54 10.81 3.71
CA ILE A 386 12.88 10.22 2.53
C ILE A 386 11.47 10.80 2.33
N LEU A 387 10.67 10.89 3.40
CA LEU A 387 9.33 11.48 3.34
C LEU A 387 9.34 12.96 2.94
N ARG A 388 10.31 13.75 3.40
CA ARG A 388 10.49 15.15 3.01
C ARG A 388 10.77 15.27 1.51
N GLN A 389 11.67 14.44 0.97
CA GLN A 389 11.97 14.40 -0.47
C GLN A 389 10.71 14.11 -1.29
N ARG A 390 9.90 13.14 -0.84
CA ARG A 390 8.63 12.77 -1.49
C ARG A 390 7.55 13.84 -1.39
N GLY A 391 7.65 14.75 -0.42
CA GLY A 391 6.71 15.85 -0.20
C GLY A 391 6.53 16.80 -1.37
N PHE A 392 7.49 16.85 -2.30
CA PHE A 392 7.36 17.67 -3.51
C PHE A 392 6.29 17.13 -4.48
N LYS A 393 6.31 15.82 -4.74
CA LYS A 393 5.35 15.15 -5.65
C LYS A 393 4.07 14.73 -4.92
N PHE A 394 4.16 14.41 -3.63
CA PHE A 394 3.05 13.96 -2.80
C PHE A 394 2.87 14.89 -1.60
N PRO A 395 2.05 15.95 -1.70
CA PRO A 395 1.82 16.89 -0.60
C PRO A 395 1.37 16.21 0.71
N GLY A 396 0.63 15.10 0.63
CA GLY A 396 0.25 14.31 1.81
C GLY A 396 1.43 13.77 2.63
N SER A 397 2.63 13.62 2.04
CA SER A 397 3.85 13.24 2.75
C SER A 397 4.26 14.30 3.79
N LYS A 398 4.02 15.59 3.49
CA LYS A 398 4.34 16.69 4.42
C LYS A 398 3.52 16.61 5.70
N ALA A 399 2.24 16.26 5.58
CA ALA A 399 1.36 16.07 6.74
C ALA A 399 1.87 14.92 7.64
N ILE A 400 2.32 13.82 7.03
CA ILE A 400 2.93 12.69 7.75
C ILE A 400 4.21 13.14 8.48
N VAL A 401 5.12 13.85 7.80
CA VAL A 401 6.36 14.39 8.40
C VAL A 401 6.03 15.23 9.63
N SER A 402 5.13 16.21 9.50
CA SER A 402 4.77 17.10 10.61
C SER A 402 4.18 16.34 11.80
N LYS A 403 3.36 15.31 11.57
CA LYS A 403 2.79 14.50 12.65
C LYS A 403 3.87 13.66 13.35
N ILE A 404 4.75 13.00 12.60
CA ILE A 404 5.84 12.20 13.18
C ILE A 404 6.82 13.08 13.97
N GLU A 405 7.16 14.27 13.46
CA GLU A 405 8.02 15.23 14.17
C GLU A 405 7.37 15.68 15.49
N HIS A 406 6.07 15.95 15.49
CA HIS A 406 5.34 16.32 16.70
C HIS A 406 5.37 15.19 17.74
N LEU A 407 5.00 13.96 17.35
CA LEU A 407 5.05 12.79 18.23
C LEU A 407 6.46 12.52 18.77
N LYS A 408 7.48 12.68 17.91
CA LYS A 408 8.89 12.58 18.30
C LYS A 408 9.25 13.60 19.39
N LEU A 409 8.79 14.84 19.28
CA LEU A 409 9.02 15.86 20.32
C LEU A 409 8.30 15.53 21.63
N GLU A 410 7.06 15.04 21.56
CA GLU A 410 6.30 14.62 22.74
C GLU A 410 7.04 13.51 23.51
N VAL A 411 7.46 12.46 22.81
CA VAL A 411 8.19 11.33 23.39
C VAL A 411 9.51 11.76 24.04
N LEU A 412 10.25 12.67 23.40
CA LEU A 412 11.50 13.21 23.95
C LEU A 412 11.27 14.14 25.16
N SER A 413 10.15 14.86 25.18
CA SER A 413 9.79 15.76 26.29
C SER A 413 9.35 15.01 27.55
N GLN A 414 8.60 13.91 27.40
CA GLN A 414 8.14 13.08 28.52
C GLN A 414 9.29 12.42 29.30
N HIS A 415 10.45 12.22 28.66
CA HIS A 415 11.65 11.75 29.34
C HIS A 415 12.31 12.84 30.22
N ASN A 416 12.17 14.12 29.87
CA ASN A 416 12.88 15.20 30.56
C ASN A 416 12.17 15.70 31.84
N ASP A 417 10.91 15.33 32.07
CA ASP A 417 10.13 15.68 33.27
C ASP A 417 9.78 14.43 34.12
N PRO A 418 10.63 14.03 35.09
CA PRO A 418 10.34 12.88 35.95
C PRO A 418 9.12 13.09 36.87
N SER A 419 8.61 14.31 37.01
CA SER A 419 7.42 14.66 37.80
C SER A 419 6.08 14.53 37.08
N SER A 420 6.04 14.35 35.74
CA SER A 420 4.79 14.14 35.00
C SER A 420 4.41 12.66 34.84
N ALA A 421 5.29 11.74 35.22
CA ALA A 421 5.03 10.29 35.17
C ALA A 421 3.86 9.85 36.07
N SER A 422 3.41 10.70 37.01
CA SER A 422 2.28 10.43 37.90
C SER A 422 0.94 11.02 37.43
N SER A 423 0.86 11.73 36.29
CA SER A 423 -0.37 12.40 35.86
C SER A 423 -1.00 11.89 34.55
N SER A 424 -0.40 10.90 33.89
CA SER A 424 -1.04 10.19 32.75
C SER A 424 -1.42 8.75 33.06
N SER A 425 -1.27 8.28 34.31
CA SER A 425 -1.88 7.02 34.78
C SER A 425 -3.36 7.23 35.13
N ALA A 426 -4.14 7.75 34.18
CA ALA A 426 -5.59 7.56 34.23
C ALA A 426 -5.85 6.07 33.95
N HIS A 427 -5.64 5.23 34.98
CA HIS A 427 -6.21 3.91 35.08
C HIS A 427 -7.72 4.05 34.86
N ARG A 428 -8.16 3.88 33.60
CA ARG A 428 -9.50 3.33 33.36
C ARG A 428 -9.42 1.90 33.86
N ASN A 429 -9.83 1.71 35.12
CA ASN A 429 -10.27 0.43 35.65
C ASN A 429 -11.42 -0.08 34.77
N MET A 430 -11.08 -0.64 33.62
CA MET A 430 -11.92 -1.62 32.95
C MET A 430 -11.64 -2.91 33.68
N THR A 431 -12.64 -3.38 34.42
CA THR A 431 -12.68 -4.70 35.05
C THR A 431 -12.13 -5.73 34.07
N GLU A 432 -10.93 -6.26 34.31
CA GLU A 432 -10.35 -7.32 33.49
C GLU A 432 -11.33 -8.50 33.51
N PRO A 433 -11.93 -8.88 32.35
CA PRO A 433 -12.49 -10.21 32.25
C PRO A 433 -11.32 -11.19 32.31
N ASN A 434 -11.49 -12.32 32.99
CA ASN A 434 -10.52 -13.43 33.10
C ASN A 434 -9.56 -13.51 31.90
N PRO A 435 -8.23 -13.61 32.11
CA PRO A 435 -7.28 -13.64 31.00
C PRO A 435 -7.49 -14.94 30.22
N GLU A 436 -8.05 -14.83 29.02
CA GLU A 436 -7.87 -15.88 28.03
C GLU A 436 -6.36 -16.06 27.79
N PRO A 437 -5.88 -17.31 27.62
CA PRO A 437 -4.46 -17.54 27.37
C PRO A 437 -4.06 -16.81 26.07
N HIS A 438 -3.00 -16.00 26.16
CA HIS A 438 -2.42 -15.36 24.98
C HIS A 438 -1.97 -16.42 23.98
N LEU A 439 -2.19 -16.16 22.69
CA LEU A 439 -1.66 -16.96 21.60
C LEU A 439 -0.13 -16.82 21.55
N THR A 440 0.56 -17.92 21.30
CA THR A 440 2.02 -17.96 21.11
C THR A 440 2.36 -17.77 19.63
N VAL A 441 3.38 -16.94 19.34
CA VAL A 441 3.90 -16.76 17.98
C VAL A 441 5.05 -17.74 17.73
N LEU A 442 4.73 -18.97 17.34
CA LEU A 442 5.74 -19.98 17.05
C LEU A 442 6.56 -19.63 15.80
N ARG A 443 7.85 -20.02 15.78
CA ARG A 443 8.72 -19.95 14.58
C ARG A 443 8.72 -18.56 13.96
N VAL A 444 8.93 -17.53 14.79
CA VAL A 444 8.84 -16.12 14.39
C VAL A 444 9.81 -15.78 13.25
N HIS A 445 10.95 -16.47 13.15
CA HIS A 445 11.89 -16.31 12.02
C HIS A 445 11.27 -16.64 10.66
N GLU A 446 10.26 -17.50 10.59
CA GLU A 446 9.57 -17.83 9.33
C GLU A 446 8.71 -16.65 8.82
N LEU A 447 8.39 -15.66 9.67
CA LEU A 447 7.78 -14.38 9.24
C LEU A 447 8.82 -13.40 8.67
N PHE A 448 10.10 -13.63 8.94
CA PHE A 448 11.20 -12.79 8.50
C PHE A 448 12.31 -13.65 7.89
N PRO A 449 12.07 -14.32 6.74
CA PRO A 449 13.08 -15.14 6.06
C PRO A 449 14.12 -14.24 5.35
N PHE A 450 14.70 -13.32 6.10
CA PHE A 450 15.62 -12.27 5.65
C PHE A 450 16.96 -12.45 6.37
N PRO A 451 18.09 -12.14 5.70
CA PRO A 451 19.39 -12.19 6.34
C PRO A 451 19.50 -11.06 7.38
N LYS A 452 20.23 -11.32 8.47
CA LYS A 452 20.49 -10.33 9.54
C LYS A 452 21.14 -9.03 9.01
N THR A 453 21.78 -9.08 7.84
CA THR A 453 22.35 -7.92 7.15
C THR A 453 21.30 -6.91 6.66
N LEU A 454 20.02 -7.28 6.60
CA LEU A 454 18.93 -6.35 6.29
C LEU A 454 18.68 -5.37 7.44
N SER A 455 18.70 -5.87 8.69
CA SER A 455 18.47 -5.07 9.88
C SER A 455 19.07 -5.77 11.11
N PRO A 456 19.87 -5.08 11.94
CA PRO A 456 20.43 -5.67 13.16
C PRO A 456 19.33 -6.09 14.15
N ARG A 457 18.16 -5.44 14.11
CA ARG A 457 17.04 -5.78 15.00
C ARG A 457 16.42 -7.15 14.71
N LEU A 458 16.77 -7.81 13.61
CA LEU A 458 16.38 -9.21 13.39
C LEU A 458 16.89 -10.15 14.51
N GLU A 459 17.93 -9.77 15.26
CA GLU A 459 18.39 -10.52 16.43
C GLU A 459 17.38 -10.55 17.58
N LEU A 460 16.43 -9.61 17.64
CA LEU A 460 15.36 -9.63 18.65
C LEU A 460 14.45 -10.86 18.50
N LEU A 461 14.41 -11.47 17.32
CA LEU A 461 13.64 -12.67 17.06
C LEU A 461 14.21 -13.90 17.79
N ASP A 462 15.53 -13.93 18.02
CA ASP A 462 16.20 -15.00 18.77
C ASP A 462 15.70 -15.05 20.23
N ALA A 463 15.44 -13.87 20.83
CA ALA A 463 14.91 -13.77 22.19
C ALA A 463 13.45 -14.24 22.29
N ILE A 464 12.63 -13.92 21.28
CA ILE A 464 11.22 -14.34 21.25
C ILE A 464 11.11 -15.88 21.20
N GLU A 465 11.91 -16.55 20.37
CA GLU A 465 11.93 -18.02 20.30
C GLU A 465 12.56 -18.67 21.54
N ALA A 466 13.43 -17.96 22.26
CA ALA A 466 14.00 -18.44 23.51
C ALA A 466 13.01 -18.33 24.69
N GLU A 467 12.12 -17.33 24.69
CA GLU A 467 11.05 -17.19 25.68
C GLU A 467 9.94 -18.24 25.51
N ASP A 468 9.71 -18.72 24.29
CA ASP A 468 8.85 -19.89 24.04
C ASP A 468 9.32 -21.16 24.79
N LEU A 469 10.57 -21.18 25.31
CA LEU A 469 11.16 -22.27 26.08
C LEU A 469 11.17 -22.04 27.61
N VAL A 470 10.96 -20.80 28.09
CA VAL A 470 11.06 -20.44 29.52
C VAL A 470 10.00 -19.40 29.89
N ASP A 471 8.98 -19.82 30.63
CA ASP A 471 7.92 -18.93 31.14
C ASP A 471 8.48 -17.73 31.94
N GLY A 472 8.22 -16.52 31.44
CA GLY A 472 8.08 -15.31 32.26
C GLY A 472 9.35 -14.50 32.56
N PHE A 473 9.85 -13.75 31.57
CA PHE A 473 10.89 -12.73 31.80
C PHE A 473 10.39 -11.27 31.74
N PHE A 474 9.23 -10.99 31.16
CA PHE A 474 8.77 -9.60 30.89
C PHE A 474 7.70 -9.02 31.83
N ASN A 475 7.44 -9.61 33.01
CA ASN A 475 6.41 -9.15 33.96
C ASN A 475 6.64 -7.76 34.60
N ASN A 476 7.69 -7.02 34.25
CA ASN A 476 8.03 -5.73 34.86
C ASN A 476 8.02 -4.53 33.88
N PHE A 477 7.41 -4.65 32.71
CA PHE A 477 7.28 -3.51 31.80
C PHE A 477 5.99 -2.73 32.09
N VAL A 478 6.14 -1.45 32.42
CA VAL A 478 5.01 -0.52 32.56
C VAL A 478 4.38 -0.32 31.18
N ASP A 479 3.13 -0.74 31.09
CA ASP A 479 2.31 -0.80 29.89
C ASP A 479 1.99 0.60 29.31
N TRP A 480 2.14 0.75 27.99
CA TRP A 480 1.48 1.82 27.23
C TRP A 480 0.66 1.18 26.10
N PRO A 481 -0.65 1.45 25.99
CA PRO A 481 -1.48 0.77 25.01
C PRO A 481 -1.11 1.24 23.59
N ILE A 482 -0.78 0.29 22.71
CA ILE A 482 -0.80 0.47 21.25
C ILE A 482 -2.15 1.08 20.81
N ALA A 483 -3.23 0.87 21.57
CA ALA A 483 -4.54 1.48 21.33
C ALA A 483 -4.57 3.02 21.41
N ASN A 484 -3.64 3.67 22.13
CA ASN A 484 -3.66 5.13 22.33
C ASN A 484 -2.82 5.94 21.32
N ILE A 485 -1.95 5.29 20.54
CA ILE A 485 -1.19 5.95 19.46
C ILE A 485 -1.92 5.78 18.11
N PHE A 486 -2.73 4.73 18.01
CA PHE A 486 -3.47 4.37 16.82
C PHE A 486 -4.97 4.66 16.96
N GLY A 487 -5.31 5.87 17.37
CA GLY A 487 -6.50 6.47 16.81
C GLY A 487 -6.28 6.61 15.30
N PHE A 488 -6.65 5.60 14.52
CA PHE A 488 -7.18 5.88 13.18
C PHE A 488 -8.39 6.82 13.27
N ASP A 489 -9.01 6.89 14.46
CA ASP A 489 -10.01 7.87 14.87
C ASP A 489 -9.41 9.24 15.29
N ASP A 490 -8.18 9.29 15.86
CA ASP A 490 -7.43 10.55 16.13
C ASP A 490 -6.63 11.04 14.91
N ILE A 491 -6.58 10.23 13.84
CA ILE A 491 -6.44 10.72 12.47
C ILE A 491 -7.82 11.22 12.05
N ASP A 492 -8.39 12.14 12.84
CA ASP A 492 -9.45 12.98 12.34
C ASP A 492 -8.76 13.89 11.32
N LEU A 493 -8.74 13.40 10.08
CA LEU A 493 -8.34 14.13 8.90
C LEU A 493 -9.23 15.39 8.72
N LEU A 494 -10.25 15.56 9.56
CA LEU A 494 -11.10 16.73 9.68
C LEU A 494 -10.60 17.79 10.69
N ASP A 495 -9.61 17.48 11.55
CA ASP A 495 -9.17 18.40 12.62
C ASP A 495 -8.22 19.53 12.16
N TYR A 496 -7.97 19.62 10.85
CA TYR A 496 -7.32 20.78 10.26
C TYR A 496 -8.18 21.35 9.12
N ALA A 497 -9.29 21.97 9.53
CA ALA A 497 -10.06 22.93 8.75
C ALA A 497 -9.60 24.38 9.03
#